data_AF-A0A7V5QAU1-F1
#
_entry.id   AF-A0A7V5QAU1-F1
#
_cell.length_a   1.000
_cell.length_b   1.000
_cell.length_c   1.000
_cell.angle_alpha   90.00
_cell.angle_beta   90.00
_cell.angle_gamma   90.00
#
_symmetry.space_group_name_H-M   'P 1'
#
loop_
_entity.id
_entity.type
_entity.pdbx_description
1 polymer ?
#
loop_
_entity_poly.entity_id
_entity_poly.type
_entity_poly.pdbx_seq_one_letter_code
_entity_poly.pdbx_strand_id
1 'polypeptide(L)'
;MENLEAQRRDEQNHIDTAPVSLKRILVALDASPFADRALEEAVRLAGSAGGVVTGIHAYAAKLHDHRFRQMEGGLPERYKKEGEMEHQRVVHDDLITRGLGLISESYHDTAQGVCDRADVPFRRLSPEGKNYRRLVEAASSGKFDVLALGAQGLGVTPGGMIGTVCERTVRRSPIDVLIVRNPKMTIGEGPVVVALDGSPRSFGALKTGFDLARRLNVRLHAVAAYDPYFHYVAFDRIAVNLSEEAGETFKFKEQEQLHEEIIDSGIARIYQSHLDVALSVAGDEGIELTTELLEGKPYTAIAAYLEAQGASLLIAGKTGVHADPDLDIGGNAENLMRMSPCHVWLSTSTYTPPFDAVARETISWTDEAEAKMLKVPETARKMVRMAILRLAQESGHTVITTALIEEATKRFCPDRGGRADDAQPMNWSDEARAMLEKNGDPSLSASIRLSAEKRARREKADFVDVCHVRPFIDGGAAPAPVW
;
A
#
# COMPACT_ATOMS: atom_id res chain seq x y z
N MET A 1 1.21 -6.67 -23.92
CA MET A 1 0.97 -7.90 -23.14
C MET A 1 2.08 -8.15 -22.12
N GLU A 2 3.36 -7.95 -22.45
CA GLU A 2 4.46 -8.04 -21.47
C GLU A 2 4.33 -7.09 -20.25
N ASN A 3 3.82 -5.86 -20.42
CA ASN A 3 3.58 -4.94 -19.30
C ASN A 3 2.46 -5.38 -18.34
N LEU A 4 1.45 -6.09 -18.84
CA LEU A 4 0.35 -6.62 -18.02
C LEU A 4 0.77 -7.89 -17.28
N GLU A 5 1.65 -8.70 -17.87
CA GLU A 5 2.23 -9.88 -17.21
C GLU A 5 3.30 -9.50 -16.17
N ALA A 6 4.02 -8.39 -16.37
CA ALA A 6 4.91 -7.81 -15.36
C ALA A 6 4.14 -7.27 -14.14
N GLN A 7 3.07 -6.49 -14.37
CA GLN A 7 2.17 -6.04 -13.29
C GLN A 7 1.53 -7.21 -12.52
N ARG A 8 1.10 -8.26 -13.23
CA ARG A 8 0.52 -9.48 -12.61
C ARG A 8 1.52 -10.28 -11.77
N ARG A 9 2.82 -10.24 -12.10
CA ARG A 9 3.87 -10.91 -11.29
C ARG A 9 4.19 -10.14 -10.00
N ASP A 10 4.11 -8.82 -10.03
CA ASP A 10 4.30 -7.99 -8.82
C ASP A 10 3.12 -8.10 -7.85
N GLU A 11 1.88 -8.21 -8.33
CA GLU A 11 0.68 -8.37 -7.49
C GLU A 11 0.66 -9.69 -6.69
N GLN A 12 1.31 -10.76 -7.17
CA GLN A 12 1.29 -12.08 -6.54
C GLN A 12 2.44 -12.37 -5.57
N ASN A 13 3.40 -11.44 -5.42
CA ASN A 13 4.57 -11.61 -4.56
C ASN A 13 4.82 -10.44 -3.59
N HIS A 14 3.84 -9.55 -3.40
CA HIS A 14 3.97 -8.47 -2.43
C HIS A 14 4.03 -9.02 -1.00
N ILE A 15 5.23 -9.00 -0.42
CA ILE A 15 5.43 -9.24 1.00
C ILE A 15 4.94 -7.99 1.75
N ASP A 16 3.93 -8.18 2.59
CA ASP A 16 3.49 -7.13 3.51
C ASP A 16 4.63 -6.79 4.48
N THR A 17 4.93 -5.49 4.60
CA THR A 17 6.02 -4.96 5.42
C THR A 17 5.51 -4.06 6.55
N ALA A 18 4.22 -3.75 6.56
CA ALA A 18 3.59 -2.90 7.58
C ALA A 18 2.95 -3.71 8.73
N PRO A 19 2.85 -3.14 9.94
CA PRO A 19 3.47 -1.88 10.36
C PRO A 19 4.98 -2.05 10.58
N VAL A 20 5.72 -0.93 10.56
CA VAL A 20 7.13 -0.93 10.98
C VAL A 20 7.27 -1.34 12.44
N SER A 21 8.41 -1.94 12.81
CA SER A 21 8.56 -2.52 14.15
C SER A 21 8.77 -1.51 15.29
N LEU A 22 9.18 -0.27 14.96
CA LEU A 22 9.58 0.79 15.89
C LEU A 22 10.72 0.41 16.86
N LYS A 23 11.38 -0.75 16.66
CA LYS A 23 12.46 -1.22 17.53
C LYS A 23 13.77 -0.49 17.30
N ARG A 24 13.99 0.08 16.11
CA ARG A 24 15.26 0.72 15.73
C ARG A 24 14.99 2.06 15.06
N ILE A 25 14.89 3.13 15.85
CA ILE A 25 14.58 4.47 15.33
C ILE A 25 15.86 5.28 15.20
N LEU A 26 16.09 5.83 14.00
CA LEU A 26 17.16 6.78 13.71
C LEU A 26 16.62 8.20 13.89
N VAL A 27 17.31 9.06 14.64
CA VAL A 27 16.86 10.44 14.90
C VAL A 27 17.93 11.42 14.46
N ALA A 28 17.60 12.31 13.53
CA ALA A 28 18.48 13.39 13.12
C ALA A 28 18.57 14.47 14.21
N LEU A 29 19.78 14.72 14.70
CA LEU A 29 20.05 15.69 15.77
C LEU A 29 20.73 16.93 15.21
N ASP A 30 20.25 18.11 15.57
CA ASP A 30 20.95 19.38 15.33
C ASP A 30 20.69 20.42 16.43
N ALA A 31 20.12 20.03 17.57
CA ALA A 31 19.70 20.91 18.68
C ALA A 31 18.73 22.03 18.27
N SER A 32 18.04 21.91 17.12
CA SER A 32 16.91 22.77 16.81
C SER A 32 15.66 22.29 17.56
N PRO A 33 14.70 23.20 17.87
CA PRO A 33 13.46 22.81 18.54
C PRO A 33 12.68 21.69 17.83
N PHE A 34 12.80 21.61 16.49
CA PHE A 34 12.15 20.57 15.70
C PHE A 34 12.84 19.21 15.83
N ALA A 35 14.18 19.19 15.89
CA ALA A 35 14.94 17.97 16.15
C ALA A 35 14.73 17.47 17.59
N ASP A 36 14.66 18.38 18.56
CA ASP A 36 14.40 18.04 19.96
C ASP A 36 13.00 17.40 20.11
N ARG A 37 11.97 17.99 19.49
CA ARG A 37 10.65 17.35 19.42
C ARG A 37 10.68 16.01 18.68
N ALA A 38 11.44 15.89 17.58
CA ALA A 38 11.59 14.61 16.88
C ALA A 38 12.22 13.52 17.76
N LEU A 39 13.18 13.89 18.60
CA LEU A 39 13.76 12.99 19.59
C LEU A 39 12.73 12.59 20.66
N GLU A 40 11.97 13.54 21.20
CA GLU A 40 10.93 13.25 22.21
C GLU A 40 9.89 12.27 21.68
N GLU A 41 9.38 12.48 20.46
CA GLU A 41 8.42 11.56 19.83
C GLU A 41 9.07 10.19 19.53
N ALA A 42 10.30 10.17 19.02
CA ALA A 42 11.02 8.92 18.75
C ALA A 42 11.26 8.10 20.03
N VAL A 43 11.60 8.75 21.15
CA VAL A 43 11.78 8.08 22.45
C VAL A 43 10.47 7.49 22.94
N ARG A 44 9.34 8.22 22.83
CA ARG A 44 8.01 7.67 23.17
C ARG A 44 7.66 6.45 22.33
N LEU A 45 7.86 6.53 21.02
CA LEU A 45 7.55 5.45 20.08
C LEU A 45 8.43 4.22 20.32
N ALA A 46 9.75 4.41 20.40
CA ALA A 46 10.70 3.34 20.69
C ALA A 46 10.43 2.70 22.05
N GLY A 47 10.18 3.51 23.09
CA GLY A 47 9.85 3.02 24.43
C GLY A 47 8.63 2.11 24.44
N SER A 48 7.57 2.49 23.70
CA SER A 48 6.37 1.64 23.57
C SER A 48 6.64 0.27 22.90
N ALA A 49 7.73 0.16 22.13
CA ALA A 49 8.11 -1.04 21.39
C ALA A 49 9.26 -1.82 22.04
N GLY A 50 9.77 -1.36 23.20
CA GLY A 50 11.02 -1.88 23.78
C GLY A 50 12.22 -1.70 22.84
N GLY A 51 12.22 -0.61 22.08
CA GLY A 51 13.18 -0.29 21.03
C GLY A 51 14.41 0.48 21.52
N VAL A 52 15.27 0.83 20.56
CA VAL A 52 16.48 1.64 20.73
C VAL A 52 16.40 2.87 19.84
N VAL A 53 16.85 4.01 20.38
CA VAL A 53 17.04 5.25 19.62
C VAL A 53 18.51 5.37 19.25
N THR A 54 18.78 5.67 17.98
CA THR A 54 20.12 6.05 17.52
C THR A 54 20.09 7.50 17.07
N GLY A 55 20.79 8.37 17.80
CA GLY A 55 20.99 9.76 17.38
C GLY A 55 22.02 9.81 16.26
N ILE A 56 21.74 10.58 15.21
CA ILE A 56 22.67 10.84 14.12
C ILE A 56 22.89 12.34 13.93
N HIS A 57 24.15 12.77 13.95
CA HIS A 57 24.55 14.10 13.53
C HIS A 57 25.76 13.98 12.60
N ALA A 58 25.61 14.41 11.36
CA ALA A 58 26.71 14.43 10.41
C ALA A 58 27.45 15.75 10.49
N TYR A 59 28.77 15.69 10.56
CA TYR A 59 29.62 16.89 10.54
C TYR A 59 30.50 16.91 9.28
N ALA A 60 30.72 18.09 8.70
CA ALA A 60 31.35 18.25 7.39
C ALA A 60 32.74 18.91 7.47
N ALA A 61 33.63 18.39 8.32
CA ALA A 61 34.97 18.97 8.55
C ALA A 61 35.77 19.13 7.25
N LYS A 62 35.78 18.12 6.36
CA LYS A 62 36.49 18.19 5.08
C LYS A 62 35.92 19.23 4.12
N LEU A 63 34.60 19.42 4.14
CA LEU A 63 33.95 20.45 3.32
C LEU A 63 34.38 21.85 3.78
N HIS A 64 34.49 22.04 5.10
CA HIS A 64 34.96 23.27 5.70
C HIS A 64 36.43 23.54 5.36
N ASP A 65 37.32 22.54 5.52
CA ASP A 65 38.72 22.63 5.12
C ASP A 65 38.87 23.00 3.63
N HIS A 66 38.09 22.39 2.74
CA HIS A 66 38.11 22.75 1.32
C HIS A 66 37.74 24.21 1.06
N ARG A 67 36.74 24.75 1.77
CA ARG A 67 36.35 26.17 1.65
C ARG A 67 37.41 27.11 2.22
N PHE A 68 38.04 26.74 3.33
CA PHE A 68 39.16 27.49 3.89
C PHE A 68 40.30 27.61 2.88
N ARG A 69 40.67 26.52 2.21
CA ARG A 69 41.72 26.53 1.17
C ARG A 69 41.37 27.43 -0.02
N GLN A 70 40.10 27.52 -0.40
CA GLN A 70 39.64 28.43 -1.46
C GLN A 70 39.71 29.91 -1.06
N MET A 71 39.63 30.20 0.24
CA MET A 71 39.69 31.56 0.78
C MET A 71 41.12 32.09 0.96
N GLU A 72 42.14 31.24 0.87
CA GLU A 72 43.54 31.60 1.15
C GLU A 72 44.02 32.81 0.34
N GLY A 73 43.63 32.90 -0.93
CA GLY A 73 43.98 34.04 -1.79
C GLY A 73 43.40 35.39 -1.34
N GLY A 74 42.30 35.37 -0.57
CA GLY A 74 41.63 36.55 -0.02
C GLY A 74 42.08 36.96 1.38
N LEU A 75 43.00 36.21 2.01
CA LEU A 75 43.47 36.52 3.37
C LEU A 75 44.31 37.82 3.41
N PRO A 76 44.31 38.56 4.53
CA PRO A 76 45.21 39.69 4.75
C PRO A 76 46.69 39.31 4.59
N GLU A 77 47.52 40.24 4.10
CA GLU A 77 48.93 39.99 3.72
C GLU A 77 49.77 39.37 4.84
N ARG A 78 49.49 39.74 6.11
CA ARG A 78 50.17 39.19 7.28
C ARG A 78 50.08 37.66 7.40
N TYR A 79 49.02 37.06 6.82
CA TYR A 79 48.77 35.63 6.87
C TYR A 79 49.27 34.89 5.63
N LYS A 80 49.58 35.60 4.52
CA LYS A 80 50.03 35.00 3.25
C LYS A 80 51.51 34.60 3.21
N LYS A 81 52.22 34.72 4.33
CA LYS A 81 53.59 34.23 4.45
C LYS A 81 53.58 32.69 4.47
N GLU A 82 54.47 32.06 3.72
CA GLU A 82 54.49 30.59 3.51
C GLU A 82 54.39 29.79 4.82
N GLY A 83 55.26 30.07 5.80
CA GLY A 83 55.22 29.38 7.10
C GLY A 83 53.95 29.65 7.92
N GLU A 84 53.37 30.85 7.83
CA GLU A 84 52.10 31.18 8.48
C GLU A 84 50.92 30.47 7.82
N MET A 85 50.93 30.34 6.49
CA MET A 85 49.92 29.62 5.73
C MET A 85 49.92 28.12 6.04
N GLU A 86 51.11 27.49 6.05
CA GLU A 86 51.24 26.08 6.41
C GLU A 86 50.79 25.83 7.85
N HIS A 87 51.21 26.68 8.78
CA HIS A 87 50.77 26.61 10.17
C HIS A 87 49.24 26.74 10.29
N GLN A 88 48.63 27.71 9.60
CA GLN A 88 47.19 27.92 9.62
C GLN A 88 46.42 26.72 9.08
N ARG A 89 46.87 26.07 8.00
CA ARG A 89 46.21 24.87 7.47
C ARG A 89 46.14 23.76 8.51
N VAL A 90 47.26 23.47 9.17
CA VAL A 90 47.35 22.41 10.19
C VAL A 90 46.48 22.76 11.40
N VAL A 91 46.61 23.98 11.92
CA VAL A 91 45.86 24.42 13.10
C VAL A 91 44.36 24.48 12.81
N HIS A 92 43.96 25.00 11.66
CA HIS A 92 42.56 25.11 11.27
C HIS A 92 41.91 23.72 11.10
N ASP A 93 42.56 22.81 10.39
CA ASP A 93 42.02 21.45 10.16
C ASP A 93 41.79 20.71 11.49
N ASP A 94 42.77 20.78 12.39
CA ASP A 94 42.73 20.16 13.71
C ASP A 94 41.68 20.82 14.63
N LEU A 95 41.63 22.16 14.69
CA LEU A 95 40.63 22.89 15.49
C LEU A 95 39.21 22.67 14.99
N ILE A 96 38.98 22.69 13.68
CA ILE A 96 37.65 22.49 13.10
C ILE A 96 37.19 21.06 13.28
N THR A 97 38.05 20.07 13.04
CA THR A 97 37.70 18.67 13.21
C THR A 97 37.34 18.37 14.66
N ARG A 98 38.17 18.81 15.62
CA ARG A 98 37.84 18.68 17.05
C ARG A 98 36.59 19.45 17.44
N GLY A 99 36.46 20.70 16.99
CA GLY A 99 35.33 21.56 17.31
C GLY A 99 34.00 20.99 16.82
N LEU A 100 33.93 20.56 15.56
CA LEU A 100 32.73 19.93 15.00
C LEU A 100 32.42 18.57 15.65
N GLY A 101 33.46 17.83 16.05
CA GLY A 101 33.30 16.62 16.86
C GLY A 101 32.64 16.93 18.21
N LEU A 102 33.16 17.92 18.95
CA LEU A 102 32.62 18.34 20.24
C LEU A 102 31.17 18.83 20.15
N ILE A 103 30.82 19.57 19.10
CA ILE A 103 29.43 19.98 18.85
C ILE A 103 28.54 18.74 18.68
N SER A 104 28.98 17.77 17.88
CA SER A 104 28.23 16.52 17.67
C SER A 104 28.06 15.74 18.97
N GLU A 105 29.10 15.63 19.79
CA GLU A 105 29.02 15.01 21.12
C GLU A 105 28.03 15.73 22.04
N SER A 106 28.00 17.07 22.03
CA SER A 106 27.06 17.83 22.87
C SER A 106 25.59 17.57 22.51
N TYR A 107 25.29 17.35 21.22
CA TYR A 107 23.95 16.98 20.77
C TYR A 107 23.58 15.56 21.23
N HIS A 108 24.54 14.63 21.19
CA HIS A 108 24.34 13.28 21.71
C HIS A 108 24.19 13.25 23.24
N ASP A 109 24.92 14.09 23.98
CA ASP A 109 24.79 14.19 25.44
C ASP A 109 23.38 14.64 25.84
N THR A 110 22.87 15.65 25.14
CA THR A 110 21.48 16.12 25.32
C THR A 110 20.49 15.01 25.01
N ALA A 111 20.69 14.30 23.90
CA ALA A 111 19.79 13.23 23.47
C ALA A 111 19.82 12.02 24.41
N GLN A 112 21.00 11.63 24.89
CA GLN A 112 21.19 10.59 25.90
C GLN A 112 20.40 10.94 27.16
N GLY A 113 20.48 12.18 27.64
CA GLY A 113 19.73 12.61 28.82
C GLY A 113 18.20 12.50 28.67
N VAL A 114 17.66 12.71 27.46
CA VAL A 114 16.23 12.49 27.18
C VAL A 114 15.88 11.00 27.22
N CYS A 115 16.72 10.16 26.60
CA CYS A 115 16.53 8.72 26.55
C CYS A 115 16.65 8.06 27.94
N ASP A 116 17.62 8.49 28.75
CA ASP A 116 17.85 7.99 30.12
C ASP A 116 16.64 8.26 31.01
N ARG A 117 16.03 9.44 30.91
CA ARG A 117 14.81 9.80 31.66
C ARG A 117 13.61 8.92 31.30
N ALA A 118 13.60 8.36 30.10
CA ALA A 118 12.54 7.49 29.59
C ALA A 118 12.90 6.00 29.63
N ASP A 119 14.06 5.64 30.18
CA ASP A 119 14.60 4.26 30.19
C ASP A 119 14.66 3.62 28.78
N VAL A 120 15.04 4.42 27.77
CA VAL A 120 15.18 3.97 26.38
C VAL A 120 16.67 3.88 26.03
N PRO A 121 17.18 2.75 25.51
CA PRO A 121 18.57 2.64 25.07
C PRO A 121 18.89 3.67 23.98
N PHE A 122 20.03 4.36 24.13
CA PHE A 122 20.53 5.33 23.15
C PHE A 122 21.86 4.88 22.54
N ARG A 123 22.04 5.17 21.24
CA ARG A 123 23.29 4.95 20.51
C ARG A 123 23.68 6.21 19.75
N ARG A 124 24.98 6.48 19.68
CA ARG A 124 25.56 7.63 18.98
C ARG A 124 26.02 7.24 17.58
N LEU A 125 25.76 8.11 16.61
CA LEU A 125 26.25 7.98 15.23
C LEU A 125 26.67 9.35 14.70
N SER A 126 27.98 9.59 14.57
CA SER A 126 28.53 10.87 14.10
C SER A 126 29.37 10.70 12.84
N PRO A 127 28.76 10.51 11.65
CA PRO A 127 29.52 10.28 10.43
C PRO A 127 30.03 11.59 9.82
N GLU A 128 31.27 11.58 9.30
CA GLU A 128 31.81 12.70 8.53
C GLU A 128 31.14 12.77 7.14
N GLY A 129 30.68 13.95 6.74
CA GLY A 129 30.17 14.22 5.40
C GLY A 129 28.97 15.17 5.34
N LYS A 130 28.33 15.24 4.18
CA LYS A 130 27.12 16.08 3.97
C LYS A 130 25.91 15.46 4.68
N ASN A 131 25.17 16.29 5.43
CA ASN A 131 24.09 15.85 6.33
C ASN A 131 23.08 14.91 5.69
N TYR A 132 22.38 15.36 4.65
CA TYR A 132 21.34 14.55 4.00
C TYR A 132 21.89 13.22 3.44
N ARG A 133 23.16 13.23 2.96
CA ARG A 133 23.78 12.04 2.38
C ARG A 133 24.04 10.98 3.44
N ARG A 134 24.58 11.39 4.59
CA ARG A 134 24.84 10.51 5.73
C ARG A 134 23.55 9.98 6.36
N LEU A 135 22.50 10.81 6.42
CA LEU A 135 21.16 10.38 6.85
C LEU A 135 20.60 9.28 5.93
N VAL A 136 20.64 9.49 4.62
CA VAL A 136 20.16 8.52 3.63
C VAL A 136 20.98 7.23 3.68
N GLU A 137 22.31 7.31 3.77
CA GLU A 137 23.17 6.12 3.90
C GLU A 137 22.89 5.33 5.17
N ALA A 138 22.64 6.00 6.30
CA ALA A 138 22.24 5.34 7.53
C ALA A 138 20.87 4.66 7.36
N ALA A 139 19.87 5.36 6.81
CA ALA A 139 18.56 4.81 6.52
C ALA A 139 18.61 3.59 5.57
N SER A 140 19.49 3.61 4.56
CA SER A 140 19.69 2.50 3.62
C SER A 140 20.49 1.32 4.18
N SER A 141 21.01 1.40 5.41
CA SER A 141 21.87 0.35 5.98
C SER A 141 21.14 -0.92 6.40
N GLY A 142 19.80 -0.93 6.41
CA GLY A 142 18.96 -2.03 6.93
C GLY A 142 18.96 -2.16 8.46
N LYS A 143 19.59 -1.21 9.17
CA LYS A 143 19.71 -1.22 10.64
C LYS A 143 18.61 -0.44 11.35
N PHE A 144 17.76 0.28 10.62
CA PHE A 144 16.73 1.15 11.17
C PHE A 144 15.41 0.89 10.48
N ASP A 145 14.33 1.10 11.23
CA ASP A 145 12.96 0.88 10.76
C ASP A 145 12.31 2.22 10.37
N VAL A 146 12.67 3.30 11.06
CA VAL A 146 12.11 4.65 10.89
C VAL A 146 13.20 5.69 11.06
N LEU A 147 13.14 6.74 10.24
CA LEU A 147 13.92 7.96 10.42
C LEU A 147 13.02 9.09 10.94
N ALA A 148 13.34 9.66 12.10
CA ALA A 148 12.72 10.87 12.61
C ALA A 148 13.62 12.09 12.39
N LEU A 149 13.06 13.20 11.92
CA LEU A 149 13.77 14.46 11.74
C LEU A 149 12.84 15.67 11.83
N GLY A 150 13.42 16.82 12.20
CA GLY A 150 12.74 18.10 12.15
C GLY A 150 12.50 18.56 10.70
N ALA A 151 11.35 19.18 10.46
CA ALA A 151 11.04 19.83 9.18
C ALA A 151 11.96 21.03 8.92
N GLN A 152 12.47 21.66 9.97
CA GLN A 152 13.42 22.78 9.92
C GLN A 152 14.59 22.48 10.88
N GLY A 153 15.74 23.10 10.61
CA GLY A 153 16.93 22.99 11.45
C GLY A 153 17.45 24.35 11.87
N LEU A 154 18.67 24.40 12.44
CA LEU A 154 19.27 25.63 12.98
C LEU A 154 19.38 26.80 11.99
N GLY A 155 19.53 26.51 10.69
CA GLY A 155 19.70 27.53 9.64
C GLY A 155 18.39 28.07 9.06
N VAL A 156 17.26 27.93 9.77
CA VAL A 156 15.95 28.37 9.27
C VAL A 156 15.91 29.89 9.09
N THR A 157 15.43 30.33 7.93
CA THR A 157 15.14 31.74 7.66
C THR A 157 13.65 32.02 7.82
N PRO A 158 13.24 33.24 8.24
CA PRO A 158 11.83 33.62 8.29
C PRO A 158 11.10 33.30 6.98
N GLY A 159 9.92 32.68 7.07
CA GLY A 159 9.11 32.27 5.91
C GLY A 159 9.52 30.96 5.23
N GLY A 160 10.59 30.29 5.69
CA GLY A 160 10.95 28.96 5.17
C GLY A 160 9.88 27.93 5.51
N MET A 161 9.37 27.16 4.55
CA MET A 161 8.39 26.11 4.80
C MET A 161 9.05 24.81 5.30
N ILE A 162 10.13 24.38 4.65
CA ILE A 162 10.85 23.14 4.94
C ILE A 162 12.36 23.32 4.73
N GLY A 163 13.16 22.65 5.54
CA GLY A 163 14.62 22.65 5.46
C GLY A 163 15.14 21.77 4.33
N THR A 164 16.22 22.20 3.70
CA THR A 164 16.83 21.49 2.55
C THR A 164 17.35 20.09 2.90
N VAL A 165 17.81 19.88 4.15
CA VAL A 165 18.23 18.56 4.64
C VAL A 165 17.02 17.65 4.75
N CYS A 166 15.92 18.12 5.35
CA CYS A 166 14.68 17.36 5.46
C CYS A 166 14.17 16.93 4.08
N GLU A 167 14.00 17.88 3.17
CA GLU A 167 13.48 17.62 1.83
C GLU A 167 14.34 16.62 1.04
N ARG A 168 15.67 16.78 1.05
CA ARG A 168 16.57 15.88 0.34
C ARG A 168 16.60 14.48 0.91
N THR A 169 16.51 14.37 2.24
CA THR A 169 16.52 13.09 2.96
C THR A 169 15.20 12.35 2.74
N VAL A 170 14.05 12.99 2.93
CA VAL A 170 12.72 12.37 2.78
C VAL A 170 12.55 11.78 1.38
N ARG A 171 12.88 12.55 0.33
CA ARG A 171 12.84 12.10 -1.07
C ARG A 171 13.65 10.81 -1.30
N ARG A 172 14.76 10.62 -0.59
CA ARG A 172 15.71 9.52 -0.82
C ARG A 172 15.69 8.42 0.23
N SER A 173 14.92 8.57 1.31
CA SER A 173 14.81 7.56 2.36
C SER A 173 14.12 6.30 1.83
N PRO A 174 14.70 5.10 2.02
CA PRO A 174 14.03 3.83 1.70
C PRO A 174 13.10 3.33 2.82
N ILE A 175 13.21 3.92 4.02
CA ILE A 175 12.39 3.60 5.20
C ILE A 175 11.38 4.71 5.46
N ASP A 176 10.38 4.38 6.27
CA ASP A 176 9.40 5.32 6.82
C ASP A 176 10.08 6.54 7.47
N VAL A 177 9.49 7.72 7.25
CA VAL A 177 10.04 8.99 7.76
C VAL A 177 9.00 9.77 8.55
N LEU A 178 9.31 10.03 9.83
CA LEU A 178 8.57 10.94 10.69
C LEU A 178 9.17 12.36 10.61
N ILE A 179 8.38 13.29 10.08
CA ILE A 179 8.74 14.69 9.89
C ILE A 179 8.02 15.52 10.94
N VAL A 180 8.80 16.06 11.87
CA VAL A 180 8.28 16.94 12.93
C VAL A 180 8.13 18.35 12.42
N ARG A 181 6.88 18.79 12.31
CA ARG A 181 6.47 20.10 11.75
C ARG A 181 6.22 21.19 12.79
N ASN A 182 6.00 20.84 14.06
CA ASN A 182 5.68 21.81 15.10
C ASN A 182 6.38 21.42 16.41
N PRO A 183 7.39 22.19 16.87
CA PRO A 183 8.18 21.78 18.04
C PRO A 183 7.37 21.75 19.36
N LYS A 184 6.18 22.34 19.37
CA LYS A 184 5.29 22.44 20.54
C LYS A 184 4.13 21.47 20.53
N MET A 185 3.98 20.69 19.47
CA MET A 185 2.88 19.73 19.32
C MET A 185 3.39 18.33 19.65
N THR A 186 2.60 17.58 20.38
CA THR A 186 2.88 16.20 20.76
C THR A 186 1.99 15.24 19.97
N ILE A 187 2.50 14.10 19.49
CA ILE A 187 1.65 13.11 18.83
C ILE A 187 0.62 12.59 19.84
N GLY A 188 -0.65 12.74 19.49
CA GLY A 188 -1.81 12.37 20.30
C GLY A 188 -2.54 13.53 20.98
N GLU A 189 -2.05 14.78 20.92
CA GLU A 189 -2.81 15.96 21.36
C GLU A 189 -4.09 16.19 20.54
N GLY A 190 -4.08 15.71 19.30
CA GLY A 190 -5.22 15.66 18.39
C GLY A 190 -5.25 14.31 17.65
N PRO A 191 -6.27 14.06 16.81
CA PRO A 191 -6.41 12.79 16.11
C PRO A 191 -5.20 12.52 15.20
N VAL A 192 -4.90 11.25 15.02
CA VAL A 192 -4.01 10.78 13.96
C VAL A 192 -4.87 10.53 12.73
N VAL A 193 -4.42 11.04 11.58
CA VAL A 193 -5.16 10.95 10.31
C VAL A 193 -4.34 10.16 9.30
N VAL A 194 -4.95 9.16 8.65
CA VAL A 194 -4.34 8.38 7.57
C VAL A 194 -4.96 8.80 6.24
N ALA A 195 -4.14 9.11 5.24
CA ALA A 195 -4.61 9.38 3.88
C ALA A 195 -4.58 8.10 3.03
N LEU A 196 -5.73 7.76 2.42
CA LEU A 196 -5.95 6.57 1.60
C LEU A 196 -6.16 6.92 0.13
N ASP A 197 -5.51 6.15 -0.73
CA ASP A 197 -5.62 6.25 -2.19
C ASP A 197 -5.75 4.87 -2.86
N GLY A 198 -5.93 3.81 -2.07
CA GLY A 198 -6.04 2.43 -2.55
C GLY A 198 -4.71 1.72 -2.82
N SER A 199 -3.57 2.42 -2.82
CA SER A 199 -2.26 1.79 -3.02
C SER A 199 -1.83 0.91 -1.83
N PRO A 200 -0.98 -0.11 -2.05
CA PRO A 200 -0.42 -0.90 -0.94
C PRO A 200 0.30 -0.05 0.11
N ARG A 201 0.87 1.09 -0.28
CA ARG A 201 1.54 2.01 0.66
C ARG A 201 0.57 2.82 1.51
N SER A 202 -0.58 3.20 0.99
CA SER A 202 -1.59 3.89 1.80
C SER A 202 -2.27 2.93 2.79
N PHE A 203 -2.49 1.68 2.40
CA PHE A 203 -2.89 0.63 3.34
C PHE A 203 -1.78 0.25 4.32
N GLY A 204 -0.50 0.32 3.92
CA GLY A 204 0.63 0.23 4.85
C GLY A 204 0.62 1.35 5.89
N ALA A 205 0.31 2.59 5.46
CA ALA A 205 0.10 3.72 6.35
C ALA A 205 -1.08 3.50 7.33
N LEU A 206 -2.16 2.87 6.88
CA LEU A 206 -3.28 2.48 7.74
C LEU A 206 -2.84 1.53 8.87
N LYS A 207 -2.05 0.50 8.53
CA LYS A 207 -1.49 -0.45 9.50
C LYS A 207 -0.58 0.25 10.52
N THR A 208 0.24 1.20 10.08
CA THR A 208 1.01 2.06 10.99
C THR A 208 0.09 2.91 11.87
N GLY A 209 -1.00 3.45 11.33
CA GLY A 209 -2.04 4.14 12.09
C GLY A 209 -2.67 3.27 13.19
N PHE A 210 -3.00 2.00 12.91
CA PHE A 210 -3.52 1.06 13.91
C PHE A 210 -2.51 0.77 15.02
N ASP A 211 -1.24 0.58 14.67
CA ASP A 211 -0.18 0.34 15.64
C ASP A 211 0.01 1.56 16.58
N LEU A 212 0.01 2.76 16.02
CA LEU A 212 0.08 4.01 16.80
C LEU A 212 -1.17 4.24 17.65
N ALA A 213 -2.36 3.95 17.13
CA ALA A 213 -3.62 4.05 17.88
C ALA A 213 -3.59 3.18 19.14
N ARG A 214 -3.10 1.93 19.05
CA ARG A 214 -2.96 1.02 20.19
C ARG A 214 -1.90 1.49 21.19
N ARG A 215 -0.73 1.92 20.70
CA ARG A 215 0.41 2.30 21.55
C ARG A 215 0.19 3.59 22.30
N LEU A 216 -0.42 4.57 21.64
CA LEU A 216 -0.56 5.93 22.15
C LEU A 216 -1.98 6.23 22.66
N ASN A 217 -2.93 5.30 22.47
CA ASN A 217 -4.34 5.47 22.81
C ASN A 217 -4.93 6.76 22.19
N VAL A 218 -4.75 6.90 20.87
CA VAL A 218 -5.14 8.08 20.10
C VAL A 218 -6.30 7.77 19.17
N ARG A 219 -7.15 8.77 18.92
CA ARG A 219 -8.22 8.66 17.92
C ARG A 219 -7.61 8.55 16.53
N LEU A 220 -8.13 7.62 15.74
CA LEU A 220 -7.68 7.39 14.37
C LEU A 220 -8.78 7.76 13.38
N HIS A 221 -8.43 8.62 12.43
CA HIS A 221 -9.27 8.97 11.31
C HIS A 221 -8.61 8.48 10.02
N ALA A 222 -9.39 8.03 9.03
CA ALA A 222 -8.94 7.79 7.68
C ALA A 222 -9.68 8.69 6.71
N VAL A 223 -8.95 9.29 5.77
CA VAL A 223 -9.51 10.17 4.76
C VAL A 223 -9.09 9.71 3.37
N ALA A 224 -9.99 9.84 2.42
CA ALA A 224 -9.70 9.69 1.01
C ALA A 224 -10.15 10.97 0.30
N ALA A 225 -9.40 11.42 -0.71
CA ALA A 225 -9.71 12.69 -1.38
C ALA A 225 -9.72 12.52 -2.90
N TYR A 226 -10.71 13.11 -3.55
CA TYR A 226 -10.85 13.10 -5.00
C TYR A 226 -11.13 14.51 -5.54
N ASP A 227 -10.62 14.80 -6.75
CA ASP A 227 -10.76 16.10 -7.39
C ASP A 227 -11.76 16.03 -8.54
N PRO A 228 -13.04 16.43 -8.34
CA PRO A 228 -14.00 16.48 -9.43
C PRO A 228 -13.69 17.64 -10.40
N TYR A 229 -12.97 18.67 -9.94
CA TYR A 229 -12.84 19.94 -10.66
C TYR A 229 -11.79 19.94 -11.77
N PHE A 230 -10.80 19.06 -11.71
CA PHE A 230 -9.69 19.05 -12.66
C PHE A 230 -10.15 18.86 -14.11
N HIS A 231 -11.11 17.96 -14.33
CA HIS A 231 -11.61 17.67 -15.67
C HIS A 231 -12.30 18.89 -16.30
N TYR A 232 -13.12 19.64 -15.57
CA TYR A 232 -13.74 20.87 -16.08
C TYR A 232 -12.69 21.87 -16.58
N VAL A 233 -11.63 22.10 -15.79
CA VAL A 233 -10.55 23.04 -16.17
C VAL A 233 -9.77 22.54 -17.39
N ALA A 234 -9.53 21.23 -17.49
CA ALA A 234 -8.85 20.64 -18.63
C ALA A 234 -9.71 20.74 -19.90
N PHE A 235 -11.00 20.41 -19.82
CA PHE A 235 -11.92 20.46 -20.96
C PHE A 235 -12.13 21.88 -21.47
N ASP A 236 -12.32 22.86 -20.59
CA ASP A 236 -12.47 24.27 -20.99
C ASP A 236 -11.24 24.75 -21.78
N ARG A 237 -10.02 24.43 -21.32
CA ARG A 237 -8.79 24.79 -22.04
C ARG A 237 -8.60 24.05 -23.34
N ILE A 238 -9.02 22.79 -23.43
CA ILE A 238 -8.92 21.99 -24.66
C ILE A 238 -9.91 22.53 -25.70
N ALA A 239 -11.16 22.80 -25.29
CA ALA A 239 -12.20 23.34 -26.14
C ALA A 239 -11.78 24.67 -26.81
N VAL A 240 -11.09 25.54 -26.07
CA VAL A 240 -10.59 26.83 -26.60
C VAL A 240 -9.44 26.67 -27.61
N ASN A 241 -8.68 25.57 -27.56
CA ASN A 241 -7.48 25.37 -28.38
C ASN A 241 -7.67 24.39 -29.56
N LEU A 242 -8.86 23.80 -29.70
CA LEU A 242 -9.17 22.89 -30.81
C LEU A 242 -9.63 23.66 -32.05
N SER A 243 -9.33 23.10 -33.22
CA SER A 243 -9.96 23.55 -34.46
C SER A 243 -11.47 23.21 -34.45
N GLU A 244 -12.27 23.97 -35.21
CA GLU A 244 -13.72 23.70 -35.34
C GLU A 244 -14.00 22.24 -35.73
N GLU A 245 -13.26 21.68 -36.69
CA GLU A 245 -13.41 20.28 -37.14
C GLU A 245 -13.13 19.26 -36.03
N ALA A 246 -12.13 19.53 -35.17
CA ALA A 246 -11.81 18.65 -34.05
C ALA A 246 -12.83 18.80 -32.90
N GLY A 247 -13.38 20.00 -32.71
CA GLY A 247 -14.41 20.26 -31.71
C GLY A 247 -15.76 19.61 -32.02
N GLU A 248 -16.17 19.57 -33.29
CA GLU A 248 -17.39 18.87 -33.72
C GLU A 248 -17.29 17.35 -33.50
N THR A 249 -16.10 16.78 -33.68
CA THR A 249 -15.85 15.34 -33.44
C THR A 249 -15.87 15.00 -31.94
N PHE A 250 -15.42 15.92 -31.09
CA PHE A 250 -15.25 15.67 -29.66
C PHE A 250 -16.57 15.72 -28.85
N LYS A 251 -17.64 16.34 -29.40
CA LYS A 251 -18.98 16.41 -28.79
C LYS A 251 -18.99 16.82 -27.30
N PHE A 252 -18.42 17.98 -26.98
CA PHE A 252 -18.22 18.46 -25.61
C PHE A 252 -19.44 18.38 -24.69
N LYS A 253 -20.64 18.78 -25.16
CA LYS A 253 -21.85 18.78 -24.33
C LYS A 253 -22.28 17.38 -23.87
N GLU A 254 -22.13 16.38 -24.74
CA GLU A 254 -22.45 14.98 -24.39
C GLU A 254 -21.38 14.40 -23.44
N GLN A 255 -20.11 14.76 -23.64
CA GLN A 255 -19.00 14.36 -22.76
C GLN A 255 -19.10 14.99 -21.36
N GLU A 256 -19.44 16.28 -21.30
CA GLU A 256 -19.59 17.04 -20.04
C GLU A 256 -20.70 16.45 -19.16
N GLN A 257 -21.86 16.11 -19.76
CA GLN A 257 -22.97 15.48 -19.03
C GLN A 257 -22.63 14.05 -18.55
N LEU A 258 -21.90 13.27 -19.37
CA LEU A 258 -21.36 11.97 -18.95
C LEU A 258 -20.37 12.10 -17.78
N HIS A 259 -19.57 13.17 -17.74
CA HIS A 259 -18.59 13.38 -16.68
C HIS A 259 -19.23 13.79 -15.35
N GLU A 260 -20.22 14.68 -15.37
CA GLU A 260 -21.00 15.06 -14.18
C GLU A 260 -21.75 13.85 -13.58
N GLU A 261 -22.47 13.07 -14.40
CA GLU A 261 -23.34 12.03 -13.89
C GLU A 261 -22.62 10.72 -13.52
N ILE A 262 -21.55 10.36 -14.25
CA ILE A 262 -20.92 9.03 -14.14
C ILE A 262 -19.49 9.09 -13.59
N ILE A 263 -18.70 10.13 -13.92
CA ILE A 263 -17.29 10.17 -13.53
C ILE A 263 -17.11 10.73 -12.12
N ASP A 264 -17.73 11.85 -11.76
CA ASP A 264 -17.57 12.41 -10.42
C ASP A 264 -18.12 11.46 -9.35
N SER A 265 -19.30 10.90 -9.59
CA SER A 265 -19.92 9.87 -8.76
C SER A 265 -19.15 8.54 -8.78
N GLY A 266 -18.57 8.17 -9.93
CA GLY A 266 -17.76 6.96 -10.09
C GLY A 266 -16.43 7.03 -9.35
N ILE A 267 -15.69 8.13 -9.47
CA ILE A 267 -14.42 8.38 -8.78
C ILE A 267 -14.67 8.47 -7.27
N ALA A 268 -15.69 9.23 -6.84
CA ALA A 268 -16.07 9.31 -5.44
C ALA A 268 -16.33 7.90 -4.86
N ARG A 269 -17.03 7.03 -5.60
CA ARG A 269 -17.27 5.65 -5.18
C ARG A 269 -16.00 4.80 -5.06
N ILE A 270 -15.02 5.00 -5.95
CA ILE A 270 -13.73 4.29 -5.85
C ILE A 270 -13.02 4.67 -4.54
N TYR A 271 -12.89 5.97 -4.26
CA TYR A 271 -12.23 6.43 -3.03
C TYR A 271 -13.03 6.08 -1.77
N GLN A 272 -14.36 6.13 -1.83
CA GLN A 272 -15.23 5.63 -0.76
C GLN A 272 -14.95 4.14 -0.49
N SER A 273 -14.83 3.31 -1.53
CA SER A 273 -14.54 1.89 -1.33
C SER A 273 -13.21 1.63 -0.62
N HIS A 274 -12.21 2.50 -0.77
CA HIS A 274 -10.95 2.40 -0.02
C HIS A 274 -11.15 2.68 1.48
N LEU A 275 -12.05 3.61 1.83
CA LEU A 275 -12.46 3.86 3.21
C LEU A 275 -13.26 2.69 3.79
N ASP A 276 -14.18 2.13 3.00
CA ASP A 276 -14.99 0.98 3.42
C ASP A 276 -14.11 -0.25 3.68
N VAL A 277 -13.12 -0.51 2.81
CA VAL A 277 -12.10 -1.54 3.05
C VAL A 277 -11.32 -1.26 4.33
N ALA A 278 -10.92 0.00 4.57
CA ALA A 278 -10.22 0.37 5.80
C ALA A 278 -11.06 0.13 7.06
N LEU A 279 -12.36 0.42 7.02
CA LEU A 279 -13.31 0.12 8.10
C LEU A 279 -13.43 -1.39 8.34
N SER A 280 -13.51 -2.18 7.26
CA SER A 280 -13.57 -3.64 7.33
C SER A 280 -12.33 -4.21 8.03
N VAL A 281 -11.13 -3.78 7.61
CA VAL A 281 -9.86 -4.21 8.22
C VAL A 281 -9.75 -3.71 9.67
N ALA A 282 -10.19 -2.47 9.97
CA ALA A 282 -10.20 -1.94 11.32
C ALA A 282 -11.12 -2.76 12.25
N GLY A 283 -12.30 -3.16 11.77
CA GLY A 283 -13.25 -4.00 12.49
C GLY A 283 -12.68 -5.38 12.82
N ASP A 284 -12.02 -6.03 11.86
CA ASP A 284 -11.34 -7.32 12.06
C ASP A 284 -10.21 -7.22 13.11
N GLU A 285 -9.63 -6.02 13.27
CA GLU A 285 -8.53 -5.74 14.20
C GLU A 285 -8.95 -5.06 15.52
N GLY A 286 -10.26 -4.84 15.70
CA GLY A 286 -10.82 -4.20 16.90
C GLY A 286 -10.39 -2.74 17.10
N ILE A 287 -10.15 -2.00 16.02
CA ILE A 287 -9.78 -0.58 16.05
C ILE A 287 -10.98 0.29 15.72
N GLU A 288 -11.24 1.30 16.56
CA GLU A 288 -12.20 2.35 16.24
C GLU A 288 -11.59 3.30 15.19
N LEU A 289 -12.24 3.39 14.03
CA LEU A 289 -11.80 4.20 12.89
C LEU A 289 -12.94 5.12 12.43
N THR A 290 -12.69 6.42 12.43
CA THR A 290 -13.56 7.41 11.79
C THR A 290 -13.14 7.59 10.34
N THR A 291 -14.07 7.64 9.39
CA THR A 291 -13.74 7.85 7.97
C THR A 291 -14.43 9.06 7.37
N GLU A 292 -13.75 9.76 6.45
CA GLU A 292 -14.35 10.87 5.70
C GLU A 292 -13.83 10.93 4.25
N LEU A 293 -14.76 11.01 3.30
CA LEU A 293 -14.46 11.27 1.90
C LEU A 293 -14.41 12.79 1.67
N LEU A 294 -13.30 13.27 1.13
CA LEU A 294 -13.02 14.68 0.94
C LEU A 294 -13.10 15.05 -0.54
N GLU A 295 -13.77 16.16 -0.83
CA GLU A 295 -13.87 16.70 -2.18
C GLU A 295 -12.83 17.80 -2.42
N GLY A 296 -12.20 17.77 -3.59
CA GLY A 296 -11.27 18.77 -4.07
C GLY A 296 -9.84 18.24 -4.23
N LYS A 297 -8.92 19.15 -4.57
CA LYS A 297 -7.53 18.77 -4.83
C LYS A 297 -6.92 18.06 -3.60
N PRO A 298 -6.40 16.82 -3.71
CA PRO A 298 -6.19 15.95 -2.54
C PRO A 298 -5.35 16.57 -1.42
N TYR A 299 -4.17 17.11 -1.73
CA TYR A 299 -3.32 17.71 -0.68
C TYR A 299 -3.97 18.93 -0.01
N THR A 300 -4.79 19.70 -0.73
CA THR A 300 -5.48 20.88 -0.18
C THR A 300 -6.64 20.45 0.70
N ALA A 301 -7.46 19.51 0.23
CA ALA A 301 -8.60 18.98 0.97
C ALA A 301 -8.15 18.30 2.27
N ILE A 302 -7.10 17.46 2.18
CA ILE A 302 -6.50 16.81 3.35
C ILE A 302 -5.92 17.85 4.31
N ALA A 303 -5.19 18.87 3.83
CA ALA A 303 -4.64 19.90 4.71
C ALA A 303 -5.73 20.68 5.46
N ALA A 304 -6.82 21.04 4.77
CA ALA A 304 -7.98 21.70 5.38
C ALA A 304 -8.64 20.81 6.44
N TYR A 305 -8.78 19.50 6.17
CA TYR A 305 -9.29 18.54 7.14
C TYR A 305 -8.41 18.44 8.40
N LEU A 306 -7.09 18.34 8.21
CA LEU A 306 -6.13 18.26 9.32
C LEU A 306 -6.23 19.49 10.24
N GLU A 307 -6.39 20.68 9.66
CA GLU A 307 -6.57 21.92 10.40
C GLU A 307 -7.92 21.95 11.13
N ALA A 308 -9.01 21.61 10.45
CA ALA A 308 -10.35 21.59 11.03
C ALA A 308 -10.48 20.61 12.21
N GLN A 309 -9.82 19.46 12.15
CA GLN A 309 -9.84 18.45 13.20
C GLN A 309 -8.77 18.66 14.28
N GLY A 310 -7.87 19.65 14.12
CA GLY A 310 -6.72 19.85 14.99
C GLY A 310 -5.83 18.60 15.06
N ALA A 311 -5.60 17.94 13.93
CA ALA A 311 -4.83 16.70 13.86
C ALA A 311 -3.41 16.89 14.41
N SER A 312 -2.85 15.86 15.06
CA SER A 312 -1.47 15.89 15.57
C SER A 312 -0.47 15.21 14.63
N LEU A 313 -0.95 14.28 13.80
CA LEU A 313 -0.13 13.53 12.86
C LEU A 313 -0.96 13.14 11.62
N LEU A 314 -0.40 13.39 10.44
CA LEU A 314 -0.82 12.80 9.17
C LEU A 314 0.09 11.60 8.85
N ILE A 315 -0.49 10.47 8.45
CA ILE A 315 0.24 9.33 7.88
C ILE A 315 -0.21 9.15 6.42
N ALA A 316 0.73 9.10 5.50
CA ALA A 316 0.45 8.90 4.08
C ALA A 316 1.52 8.02 3.42
N GLY A 317 1.17 7.35 2.32
CA GLY A 317 2.16 6.70 1.47
C GLY A 317 3.13 7.73 0.89
N LYS A 318 4.43 7.41 0.86
CA LYS A 318 5.44 8.26 0.20
C LYS A 318 5.19 8.39 -1.31
N THR A 319 4.63 7.33 -1.91
CA THR A 319 4.11 7.30 -3.26
C THR A 319 2.72 6.65 -3.23
N GLY A 320 1.94 6.86 -4.28
CA GLY A 320 0.55 6.44 -4.37
C GLY A 320 0.25 5.52 -5.56
N VAL A 321 -1.03 5.34 -5.85
CA VAL A 321 -1.55 4.39 -6.87
C VAL A 321 -1.08 4.68 -8.30
N HIS A 322 -0.74 5.94 -8.60
CA HIS A 322 -0.25 6.36 -9.93
C HIS A 322 1.28 6.50 -10.01
N ALA A 323 2.01 5.88 -9.08
CA ALA A 323 3.46 6.01 -9.03
C ALA A 323 4.14 5.18 -10.12
N ASP A 324 5.02 5.82 -10.89
CA ASP A 324 5.97 5.12 -11.73
C ASP A 324 7.06 4.42 -10.88
N PRO A 325 7.67 3.32 -11.36
CA PRO A 325 8.70 2.59 -10.60
C PRO A 325 9.90 3.44 -10.16
N ASP A 326 10.27 4.45 -10.95
CA ASP A 326 11.41 5.33 -10.68
C ASP A 326 11.03 6.60 -9.87
N LEU A 327 9.76 6.75 -9.49
CA LEU A 327 9.29 7.93 -8.78
C LEU A 327 9.79 7.93 -7.32
N ASP A 328 10.48 9.02 -6.94
CA ASP A 328 11.04 9.14 -5.60
C ASP A 328 10.00 9.55 -4.54
N ILE A 329 9.09 10.47 -4.85
CA ILE A 329 7.99 10.92 -3.98
C ILE A 329 6.77 11.32 -4.82
N GLY A 330 5.57 11.03 -4.30
CA GLY A 330 4.33 11.49 -4.91
C GLY A 330 4.09 12.98 -4.68
N GLY A 331 3.47 13.67 -5.65
CA GLY A 331 3.20 15.11 -5.55
C GLY A 331 2.31 15.49 -4.35
N ASN A 332 1.30 14.68 -4.02
CA ASN A 332 0.47 14.89 -2.83
C ASN A 332 1.28 14.73 -1.53
N ALA A 333 2.11 13.69 -1.43
CA ALA A 333 2.97 13.46 -0.28
C ALA A 333 3.98 14.60 -0.09
N GLU A 334 4.57 15.11 -1.17
CA GLU A 334 5.48 16.25 -1.13
C GLU A 334 4.79 17.55 -0.68
N ASN A 335 3.61 17.86 -1.22
CA ASN A 335 2.87 19.05 -0.84
C ASN A 335 2.40 18.99 0.63
N LEU A 336 1.90 17.83 1.07
CA LEU A 336 1.50 17.61 2.46
C LEU A 336 2.69 17.70 3.41
N MET A 337 3.86 17.17 3.05
CA MET A 337 5.10 17.35 3.81
C MET A 337 5.45 18.84 4.00
N ARG A 338 5.22 19.67 2.97
CA ARG A 338 5.56 21.11 3.03
C ARG A 338 4.53 21.93 3.81
N MET A 339 3.25 21.62 3.65
CA MET A 339 2.17 22.52 4.04
C MET A 339 1.29 21.99 5.18
N SER A 340 1.45 20.73 5.61
CA SER A 340 0.65 20.18 6.71
C SER A 340 0.78 21.03 7.99
N PRO A 341 -0.34 21.29 8.70
CA PRO A 341 -0.35 22.01 9.97
C PRO A 341 0.17 21.15 11.14
N CYS A 342 0.33 19.84 10.93
CA CYS A 342 0.73 18.87 11.94
C CYS A 342 1.92 18.03 11.49
N HIS A 343 2.39 17.09 12.31
CA HIS A 343 3.48 16.18 11.93
C HIS A 343 3.08 15.31 10.74
N VAL A 344 4.07 14.84 9.99
CA VAL A 344 3.83 14.00 8.80
C VAL A 344 4.66 12.74 8.87
N TRP A 345 4.03 11.59 8.70
CA TRP A 345 4.66 10.30 8.55
C TRP A 345 4.50 9.84 7.10
N LEU A 346 5.61 9.70 6.37
CA LEU A 346 5.59 9.15 5.02
C LEU A 346 6.02 7.68 5.05
N SER A 347 5.07 6.80 4.77
CA SER A 347 5.23 5.35 4.77
C SER A 347 5.87 4.86 3.46
N THR A 348 6.88 4.00 3.57
CA THR A 348 7.35 3.16 2.47
C THR A 348 6.86 1.72 2.58
N SER A 349 6.41 1.35 3.79
CA SER A 349 5.83 0.05 4.12
C SER A 349 4.53 -0.19 3.35
N THR A 350 4.31 -1.45 2.98
CA THR A 350 3.18 -1.91 2.16
C THR A 350 2.31 -2.89 2.94
N TYR A 351 1.01 -2.83 2.68
CA TYR A 351 0.04 -3.82 3.10
C TYR A 351 -1.00 -4.00 2.01
N THR A 352 -1.29 -5.24 1.64
CA THR A 352 -2.38 -5.57 0.72
C THR A 352 -3.56 -6.14 1.51
N PRO A 353 -4.72 -5.45 1.56
CA PRO A 353 -5.89 -5.96 2.27
C PRO A 353 -6.33 -7.34 1.74
N PRO A 354 -6.90 -8.21 2.60
CA PRO A 354 -7.39 -9.51 2.19
C PRO A 354 -8.41 -9.39 1.06
N PHE A 355 -8.31 -10.31 0.08
CA PHE A 355 -9.17 -10.31 -1.09
C PHE A 355 -10.66 -10.28 -0.75
N ASP A 356 -11.07 -11.02 0.28
CA ASP A 356 -12.45 -11.08 0.73
C ASP A 356 -12.93 -9.77 1.37
N ALA A 357 -12.06 -8.98 2.00
CA ALA A 357 -12.40 -7.65 2.50
C ALA A 357 -12.58 -6.67 1.32
N VAL A 358 -11.68 -6.69 0.35
CA VAL A 358 -11.79 -5.86 -0.86
C VAL A 358 -13.05 -6.20 -1.65
N ALA A 359 -13.28 -7.49 -1.91
CA ALA A 359 -14.43 -7.95 -2.68
C ALA A 359 -15.77 -7.64 -2.01
N ARG A 360 -15.84 -7.65 -0.67
CA ARG A 360 -17.06 -7.30 0.08
C ARG A 360 -17.54 -5.88 -0.20
N GLU A 361 -16.60 -4.95 -0.29
CA GLU A 361 -16.91 -3.52 -0.41
C GLU A 361 -16.92 -3.02 -1.87
N THR A 362 -16.13 -3.63 -2.76
CA THR A 362 -15.94 -3.12 -4.13
C THR A 362 -16.81 -3.81 -5.18
N ILE A 363 -17.29 -5.02 -4.91
CA ILE A 363 -17.98 -5.84 -5.90
C ILE A 363 -19.48 -5.88 -5.65
N SER A 364 -20.24 -5.47 -6.66
CA SER A 364 -21.71 -5.57 -6.68
C SER A 364 -22.17 -6.73 -7.57
N TRP A 365 -23.37 -7.23 -7.32
CA TRP A 365 -23.99 -8.30 -8.10
C TRP A 365 -25.28 -7.78 -8.71
N THR A 366 -25.58 -8.16 -9.95
CA THR A 366 -26.93 -7.92 -10.49
C THR A 366 -27.95 -8.83 -9.82
N ASP A 367 -29.22 -8.43 -9.82
CA ASP A 367 -30.30 -9.22 -9.22
C ASP A 367 -30.37 -10.62 -9.84
N GLU A 368 -30.14 -10.73 -11.15
CA GLU A 368 -30.13 -12.02 -11.87
C GLU A 368 -28.94 -12.90 -11.46
N ALA A 369 -27.80 -12.27 -11.16
CA ALA A 369 -26.60 -12.96 -10.69
C ALA A 369 -26.80 -13.50 -9.27
N GLU A 370 -27.38 -12.71 -8.36
CA GLU A 370 -27.75 -13.18 -7.01
C GLU A 370 -28.82 -14.29 -7.07
N ALA A 371 -29.83 -14.15 -7.94
CA ALA A 371 -30.83 -15.20 -8.14
C ALA A 371 -30.22 -16.51 -8.65
N LYS A 372 -29.17 -16.45 -9.49
CA LYS A 372 -28.40 -17.64 -9.88
C LYS A 372 -27.61 -18.23 -8.70
N MET A 373 -27.03 -17.41 -7.84
CA MET A 373 -26.28 -17.88 -6.66
C MET A 373 -27.15 -18.62 -5.64
N LEU A 374 -28.42 -18.24 -5.51
CA LEU A 374 -29.38 -18.96 -4.65
C LEU A 374 -29.62 -20.40 -5.11
N LYS A 375 -29.49 -20.69 -6.42
CA LYS A 375 -29.62 -22.05 -6.98
C LYS A 375 -28.40 -22.94 -6.70
N VAL A 376 -27.28 -22.35 -6.29
CA VAL A 376 -26.09 -23.11 -5.89
C VAL A 376 -26.35 -23.77 -4.52
N PRO A 377 -26.04 -25.07 -4.35
CA PRO A 377 -26.17 -25.75 -3.06
C PRO A 377 -25.42 -25.00 -1.95
N GLU A 378 -26.02 -24.92 -0.77
CA GLU A 378 -25.53 -24.11 0.35
C GLU A 378 -24.10 -24.49 0.76
N THR A 379 -23.77 -25.78 0.74
CA THR A 379 -22.44 -26.32 1.06
C THR A 379 -21.33 -25.84 0.11
N ALA A 380 -21.66 -25.51 -1.14
CA ALA A 380 -20.70 -25.05 -2.14
C ALA A 380 -20.76 -23.53 -2.39
N ARG A 381 -21.80 -22.84 -1.92
CA ARG A 381 -22.09 -21.44 -2.25
C ARG A 381 -20.93 -20.49 -1.91
N LYS A 382 -20.31 -20.66 -0.74
CA LYS A 382 -19.14 -19.83 -0.31
C LYS A 382 -17.95 -20.02 -1.25
N MET A 383 -17.63 -21.27 -1.60
CA MET A 383 -16.52 -21.60 -2.50
C MET A 383 -16.77 -21.04 -3.91
N VAL A 384 -17.97 -21.25 -4.46
CA VAL A 384 -18.35 -20.76 -5.79
C VAL A 384 -18.33 -19.23 -5.84
N ARG A 385 -18.86 -18.55 -4.80
CA ARG A 385 -18.80 -17.08 -4.71
C ARG A 385 -17.36 -16.58 -4.75
N MET A 386 -16.45 -17.20 -3.98
CA MET A 386 -15.03 -16.84 -4.00
C MET A 386 -14.37 -17.06 -5.37
N ALA A 387 -14.69 -18.16 -6.06
CA ALA A 387 -14.15 -18.41 -7.39
C ALA A 387 -14.62 -17.36 -8.42
N ILE A 388 -15.89 -16.97 -8.36
CA ILE A 388 -16.45 -15.92 -9.24
C ILE A 388 -15.81 -14.57 -8.93
N LEU A 389 -15.67 -14.22 -7.65
CA LEU A 389 -15.04 -12.96 -7.25
C LEU A 389 -13.58 -12.90 -7.73
N ARG A 390 -12.80 -13.99 -7.60
CA ARG A 390 -11.43 -14.04 -8.11
C ARG A 390 -11.38 -13.84 -9.63
N LEU A 391 -12.27 -14.48 -10.38
CA LEU A 391 -12.36 -14.27 -11.82
C LEU A 391 -12.70 -12.82 -12.17
N ALA A 392 -13.65 -12.21 -11.43
CA ALA A 392 -14.04 -10.82 -11.64
C ALA A 392 -12.84 -9.88 -11.48
N GLN A 393 -12.03 -10.08 -10.44
CA GLN A 393 -10.80 -9.34 -10.21
C GLN A 393 -9.78 -9.55 -11.34
N GLU A 394 -9.51 -10.80 -11.74
CA GLU A 394 -8.58 -11.13 -12.82
C GLU A 394 -8.95 -10.45 -14.15
N SER A 395 -10.25 -10.28 -14.39
CA SER A 395 -10.83 -9.66 -15.57
C SER A 395 -11.11 -8.16 -15.40
N GLY A 396 -10.87 -7.57 -14.22
CA GLY A 396 -11.10 -6.15 -13.94
C GLY A 396 -12.57 -5.75 -13.81
N HIS A 397 -13.49 -6.70 -13.56
CA HIS A 397 -14.92 -6.44 -13.39
C HIS A 397 -15.30 -6.23 -11.92
N THR A 398 -16.02 -5.15 -11.65
CA THR A 398 -16.57 -4.81 -10.32
C THR A 398 -18.07 -5.07 -10.19
N VAL A 399 -18.72 -5.50 -11.28
CA VAL A 399 -20.13 -5.92 -11.31
C VAL A 399 -20.21 -7.36 -11.78
N ILE A 400 -20.70 -8.25 -10.92
CA ILE A 400 -20.91 -9.65 -11.25
C ILE A 400 -22.22 -9.80 -12.00
N THR A 401 -22.10 -10.20 -13.27
CA THR A 401 -23.23 -10.49 -14.14
C THR A 401 -23.42 -12.00 -14.28
N THR A 402 -24.59 -12.39 -14.80
CA THR A 402 -24.88 -13.79 -15.12
C THR A 402 -23.91 -14.40 -16.14
N ALA A 403 -23.34 -13.59 -17.03
CA ALA A 403 -22.33 -14.02 -18.00
C ALA A 403 -21.00 -14.37 -17.33
N LEU A 404 -20.56 -13.56 -16.36
CA LEU A 404 -19.33 -13.81 -15.61
C LEU A 404 -19.44 -15.08 -14.74
N ILE A 405 -20.63 -15.34 -14.17
CA ILE A 405 -20.91 -16.60 -13.46
C ILE A 405 -20.78 -17.80 -14.39
N GLU A 406 -21.30 -17.70 -15.62
CA GLU A 406 -21.20 -18.78 -16.61
C GLU A 406 -19.76 -19.03 -17.03
N GLU A 407 -18.98 -17.97 -17.20
CA GLU A 407 -17.55 -18.06 -17.49
C GLU A 407 -16.78 -18.75 -16.35
N ALA A 408 -17.02 -18.33 -15.10
CA ALA A 408 -16.45 -18.98 -13.92
C ALA A 408 -16.84 -20.47 -13.84
N THR A 409 -18.10 -20.79 -14.14
CA THR A 409 -18.60 -22.16 -14.16
C THR A 409 -17.89 -22.99 -15.22
N LYS A 410 -17.69 -22.44 -16.43
CA LYS A 410 -16.95 -23.12 -17.50
C LYS A 410 -15.48 -23.33 -17.14
N ARG A 411 -14.83 -22.33 -16.53
CA ARG A 411 -13.40 -22.37 -16.19
C ARG A 411 -13.10 -23.32 -15.03
N PHE A 412 -13.94 -23.32 -13.99
CA PHE A 412 -13.68 -24.06 -12.74
C PHE A 412 -14.52 -25.34 -12.58
N CYS A 413 -15.54 -25.56 -13.43
CA CYS A 413 -16.40 -26.76 -13.42
C CYS A 413 -16.71 -27.26 -14.85
N PRO A 414 -15.69 -27.64 -15.66
CA PRO A 414 -15.86 -28.01 -17.07
C PRO A 414 -16.81 -29.20 -17.29
N ASP A 415 -16.85 -30.17 -16.36
CA ASP A 415 -17.69 -31.39 -16.46
C ASP A 415 -19.18 -31.20 -16.15
N ARG A 416 -19.61 -30.00 -15.73
CA ARG A 416 -21.04 -29.65 -15.58
C ARG A 416 -21.61 -28.85 -16.76
N GLY A 417 -20.77 -28.48 -17.73
CA GLY A 417 -21.18 -27.72 -18.93
C GLY A 417 -22.05 -28.51 -19.90
N GLY A 418 -22.11 -29.84 -19.76
CA GLY A 418 -23.12 -30.67 -20.39
C GLY A 418 -24.30 -30.86 -19.44
N ARG A 419 -25.51 -30.45 -19.86
CA ARG A 419 -26.75 -30.96 -19.25
C ARG A 419 -26.63 -32.48 -19.15
N ALA A 420 -27.02 -33.04 -18.00
CA ALA A 420 -27.11 -34.49 -17.80
C ALA A 420 -28.16 -35.19 -18.70
N ASP A 421 -28.83 -34.45 -19.60
CA ASP A 421 -29.94 -34.91 -20.44
C ASP A 421 -29.57 -35.25 -21.90
N ASP A 422 -28.37 -34.91 -22.40
CA ASP A 422 -28.05 -35.07 -23.84
C ASP A 422 -27.10 -36.24 -24.17
N ALA A 423 -27.04 -37.26 -23.31
CA ALA A 423 -26.33 -38.48 -23.64
C ALA A 423 -27.26 -39.40 -24.47
N GLN A 424 -27.16 -39.37 -25.81
CA GLN A 424 -27.92 -40.28 -26.69
C GLN A 424 -27.81 -41.73 -26.17
N PRO A 425 -28.94 -42.43 -25.98
CA PRO A 425 -28.93 -43.79 -25.46
C PRO A 425 -28.07 -44.67 -26.37
N MET A 426 -27.09 -45.35 -25.79
CA MET A 426 -26.25 -46.26 -26.56
C MET A 426 -27.08 -47.47 -27.01
N ASN A 427 -26.70 -48.08 -28.13
CA ASN A 427 -27.27 -49.37 -28.49
C ASN A 427 -26.73 -50.45 -27.56
N TRP A 428 -27.58 -51.42 -27.21
CA TRP A 428 -27.23 -52.54 -26.34
C TRP A 428 -27.28 -53.83 -27.16
N SER A 429 -26.36 -54.76 -26.87
CA SER A 429 -26.49 -56.14 -27.35
C SER A 429 -27.72 -56.81 -26.72
N ASP A 430 -28.32 -57.75 -27.44
CA ASP A 430 -29.50 -58.49 -26.96
C ASP A 430 -29.15 -59.31 -25.71
N GLU A 431 -27.92 -59.83 -25.63
CA GLU A 431 -27.38 -60.55 -24.47
C GLU A 431 -27.23 -59.65 -23.23
N ALA A 432 -26.77 -58.41 -23.40
CA ALA A 432 -26.66 -57.45 -22.30
C ALA A 432 -28.04 -56.98 -21.80
N ARG A 433 -29.01 -56.81 -22.70
CA ARG A 433 -30.41 -56.51 -22.32
C ARG A 433 -31.05 -57.65 -21.53
N ALA A 434 -30.91 -58.87 -22.03
CA ALA A 434 -31.42 -60.06 -21.36
C ALA A 434 -30.79 -60.24 -19.96
N MET A 435 -29.50 -59.91 -19.80
CA MET A 435 -28.81 -59.97 -18.51
C MET A 435 -29.33 -58.93 -17.51
N LEU A 436 -29.69 -57.73 -17.98
CA LEU A 436 -30.28 -56.69 -17.14
C LEU A 436 -31.71 -57.08 -16.69
N GLU A 437 -32.53 -57.57 -17.61
CA GLU A 437 -33.94 -57.93 -17.36
C GLU A 437 -34.09 -59.12 -16.39
N LYS A 438 -33.12 -60.03 -16.37
CA LYS A 438 -33.14 -61.21 -15.49
C LYS A 438 -33.00 -60.88 -14.00
N ASN A 439 -32.54 -59.67 -13.64
CA ASN A 439 -32.30 -59.28 -12.25
C ASN A 439 -33.48 -58.60 -11.53
N GLY A 440 -34.67 -58.56 -12.14
CA GLY A 440 -35.97 -58.46 -11.46
C GLY A 440 -36.31 -57.17 -10.69
N ASP A 441 -35.35 -56.30 -10.35
CA ASP A 441 -35.58 -55.04 -9.67
C ASP A 441 -35.51 -53.84 -10.66
N PRO A 442 -36.65 -53.18 -10.95
CA PRO A 442 -36.71 -52.05 -11.86
C PRO A 442 -35.88 -50.83 -11.41
N SER A 443 -35.70 -50.64 -10.11
CA SER A 443 -34.96 -49.49 -9.56
C SER A 443 -33.44 -49.66 -9.77
N LEU A 444 -32.92 -50.85 -9.51
CA LEU A 444 -31.52 -51.21 -9.76
C LEU A 444 -31.19 -51.22 -11.25
N SER A 445 -32.14 -51.67 -12.09
CA SER A 445 -31.95 -51.76 -13.54
C SER A 445 -31.64 -50.41 -14.20
N ALA A 446 -32.26 -49.31 -13.74
CA ALA A 446 -31.98 -47.97 -14.25
C ALA A 446 -30.57 -47.47 -13.87
N SER A 447 -30.14 -47.75 -12.63
CA SER A 447 -28.81 -47.35 -12.14
C SER A 447 -27.68 -48.15 -12.81
N ILE A 448 -27.89 -49.46 -13.01
CA ILE A 448 -26.96 -50.34 -13.72
C ILE A 448 -26.86 -49.94 -15.19
N ARG A 449 -27.99 -49.60 -15.83
CA ARG A 449 -28.03 -49.11 -17.22
C ARG A 449 -27.16 -47.88 -17.41
N LEU A 450 -27.31 -46.87 -16.54
CA LEU A 450 -26.51 -45.65 -16.60
C LEU A 450 -25.01 -45.94 -16.38
N SER A 451 -24.69 -46.83 -15.45
CA SER A 451 -23.31 -47.18 -15.09
C SER A 451 -22.60 -47.96 -16.20
N ALA A 452 -23.32 -48.90 -16.84
CA ALA A 452 -22.84 -49.66 -17.98
C ALA A 452 -22.60 -48.78 -19.22
N GLU A 453 -23.49 -47.84 -19.52
CA GLU A 453 -23.31 -46.89 -20.62
C GLU A 453 -22.13 -45.95 -20.41
N LYS A 454 -21.93 -45.44 -19.19
CA LYS A 454 -20.74 -44.65 -18.84
C LYS A 454 -19.45 -45.44 -19.03
N ARG A 455 -19.45 -46.71 -18.62
CA ARG A 455 -18.30 -47.59 -18.76
C ARG A 455 -17.99 -47.86 -20.23
N ALA A 456 -18.99 -48.21 -21.03
CA ALA A 456 -18.84 -48.43 -22.47
C ALA A 456 -18.31 -47.17 -23.19
N ARG A 457 -18.81 -45.96 -22.83
CA ARG A 457 -18.28 -44.69 -23.38
C ARG A 457 -16.82 -44.45 -22.99
N ARG A 458 -16.46 -44.74 -21.73
CA ARG A 458 -15.07 -44.61 -21.24
C ARG A 458 -14.12 -45.57 -21.97
N GLU A 459 -14.60 -46.76 -22.29
CA GLU A 459 -13.87 -47.79 -23.04
C GLU A 459 -13.97 -47.59 -24.57
N LYS A 460 -14.65 -46.52 -25.03
CA LYS A 460 -14.88 -46.18 -26.45
C LYS A 460 -15.53 -47.33 -27.25
N ALA A 461 -16.41 -48.09 -26.62
CA ALA A 461 -17.18 -49.13 -27.28
C ALA A 461 -18.38 -48.53 -28.05
N ASP A 462 -18.69 -49.13 -29.21
CA ASP A 462 -19.81 -48.69 -30.07
C ASP A 462 -21.20 -49.10 -29.52
N PHE A 463 -21.25 -50.13 -28.67
CA PHE A 463 -22.47 -50.62 -28.02
C PHE A 463 -22.19 -51.21 -26.64
N VAL A 464 -23.23 -51.30 -25.80
CA VAL A 464 -23.15 -51.92 -24.47
C VAL A 464 -23.22 -53.44 -24.60
N ASP A 465 -22.07 -54.09 -24.45
CA ASP A 465 -21.92 -55.55 -24.31
C ASP A 465 -21.96 -56.02 -22.84
N VAL A 466 -22.13 -57.33 -22.65
CA VAL A 466 -22.21 -58.05 -21.36
C VAL A 466 -21.07 -57.69 -20.41
N CYS A 467 -19.85 -57.50 -20.93
CA CYS A 467 -18.68 -57.15 -20.13
C CYS A 467 -18.83 -55.80 -19.39
N HIS A 468 -19.64 -54.88 -19.92
CA HIS A 468 -19.90 -53.58 -19.29
C HIS A 468 -20.98 -53.65 -18.21
N VAL A 469 -21.89 -54.63 -18.29
CA VAL A 469 -23.04 -54.78 -17.37
C VAL A 469 -22.71 -55.72 -16.21
N ARG A 470 -22.06 -56.85 -16.52
CA ARG A 470 -21.76 -57.94 -15.57
C ARG A 470 -21.14 -57.49 -14.24
N PRO A 471 -20.18 -56.55 -14.21
CA PRO A 471 -19.54 -56.09 -12.97
C PRO A 471 -20.51 -55.44 -11.97
N PHE A 472 -21.59 -54.83 -12.46
CA PHE A 472 -22.60 -54.17 -11.63
C PHE A 472 -23.71 -55.11 -11.16
N ILE A 473 -23.75 -56.34 -11.71
CA ILE A 473 -24.69 -57.41 -11.36
C ILE A 473 -24.04 -58.39 -10.38
N ASP A 474 -22.81 -58.82 -10.66
CA ASP A 474 -22.13 -59.87 -9.90
C ASP A 474 -21.50 -59.37 -8.57
N GLY A 475 -21.82 -58.16 -8.13
CA GLY A 475 -21.37 -57.60 -6.84
C GLY A 475 -19.87 -57.26 -6.77
N GLY A 476 -19.18 -57.08 -7.90
CA GLY A 476 -17.77 -56.74 -7.95
C GLY A 476 -17.52 -55.24 -7.73
N ALA A 477 -17.04 -54.86 -6.55
CA ALA A 477 -16.62 -53.50 -6.22
C ALA A 477 -15.72 -52.89 -7.33
N ALA A 478 -16.13 -51.75 -7.89
CA ALA A 478 -15.26 -50.95 -8.73
C ALA A 478 -14.05 -50.46 -7.88
N PRO A 479 -12.81 -50.51 -8.37
CA PRO A 479 -11.70 -49.89 -7.67
C PRO A 479 -11.95 -48.39 -7.55
N ALA A 480 -11.71 -47.84 -6.35
CA ALA A 480 -11.90 -46.43 -6.03
C ALA A 480 -11.11 -45.52 -7.00
N PRO A 481 -11.61 -44.32 -7.32
CA PRO A 481 -10.84 -43.35 -8.08
C PRO A 481 -9.59 -42.96 -7.28
N VAL A 482 -8.42 -43.04 -7.93
CA VAL A 482 -7.18 -42.44 -7.44
C VAL A 482 -7.29 -40.94 -7.77
N TRP A 483 -7.26 -40.11 -6.73
CA TRP A 483 -7.09 -38.66 -6.83
C TRP A 483 -5.62 -38.33 -7.03
#